data_AF-J9AT44-F1
#
_entry.id   AF-J9AT44-F1
#
_cell.length_a   1.000
_cell.length_b   1.000
_cell.length_c   1.000
_cell.angle_alpha   90.00
_cell.angle_beta   90.00
_cell.angle_gamma   90.00
#
_symmetry.space_group_name_H-M   'P 1'
#
loop_
_entity.id
_entity.type
_entity.pdbx_description
1 polymer ?
#
loop_
_entity_poly.entity_id
_entity_poly.type
_entity_poly.pdbx_seq_one_letter_code
_entity_poly.pdbx_strand_id
1 'polypeptide(L)'
;MTPVTDDDPWWHAFSSVFKQLNYPILLDIFPGSTDSRFLRQKGIRSIGFSPINKTPLLLHAYNEYITEECFLNGVTIYEKLIEKLANLPG
;
A
#
# COMPACT_ATOMS: atom_id res chain seq x y z
N MET A 1 0.29 -15.12 -7.32
CA MET A 1 -0.36 -13.78 -7.26
C MET A 1 -0.68 -13.50 -5.80
N THR A 2 -0.53 -12.26 -5.31
CA THR A 2 -0.85 -11.92 -3.91
C THR A 2 -2.37 -11.86 -3.75
N PRO A 3 -2.99 -12.60 -2.82
CA PRO A 3 -4.42 -12.48 -2.55
C PRO A 3 -4.79 -11.09 -2.03
N VAL A 4 -5.98 -10.61 -2.41
CA VAL A 4 -6.55 -9.32 -1.97
C VAL A 4 -8.01 -9.49 -1.52
N THR A 5 -8.30 -10.64 -0.92
CA THR A 5 -9.62 -11.03 -0.42
C THR A 5 -9.62 -11.02 1.11
N ASP A 6 -10.77 -10.77 1.74
CA ASP A 6 -10.87 -10.58 3.19
C ASP A 6 -10.54 -11.85 4.02
N ASP A 7 -10.44 -13.03 3.39
CA ASP A 7 -9.97 -14.28 4.00
C ASP A 7 -8.43 -14.39 4.07
N ASP A 8 -7.68 -13.58 3.31
CA ASP A 8 -6.23 -13.48 3.47
C ASP A 8 -5.87 -12.58 4.67
N PRO A 9 -5.13 -13.07 5.67
CA PRO A 9 -4.87 -12.31 6.89
C PRO A 9 -4.03 -11.05 6.65
N TRP A 10 -3.16 -11.04 5.64
CA TRP A 10 -2.31 -9.89 5.32
C TRP A 10 -3.12 -8.80 4.61
N TRP A 11 -3.96 -9.18 3.65
CA TRP A 11 -4.90 -8.25 3.02
C TRP A 11 -5.92 -7.72 4.01
N HIS A 12 -6.47 -8.58 4.87
CA HIS A 12 -7.43 -8.15 5.89
C HIS A 12 -6.79 -7.13 6.84
N ALA A 13 -5.58 -7.39 7.35
CA ALA A 13 -4.85 -6.44 8.18
C ALA A 13 -4.61 -5.12 7.45
N PHE A 14 -4.06 -5.17 6.23
CA PHE A 14 -3.81 -3.99 5.40
C PHE A 14 -5.08 -3.18 5.15
N SER A 15 -6.14 -3.80 4.63
CA SER A 15 -7.38 -3.12 4.26
C SER A 15 -8.15 -2.59 5.48
N SER A 16 -8.03 -3.24 6.64
CA SER A 16 -8.67 -2.79 7.89
C SER A 16 -8.18 -1.41 8.34
N VAL A 17 -6.91 -1.05 8.09
CA VAL A 17 -6.37 0.27 8.45
C VAL A 17 -7.08 1.36 7.65
N PHE A 18 -7.30 1.16 6.36
CA PHE A 18 -8.02 2.14 5.52
C PHE A 18 -9.50 2.21 5.87
N LYS A 19 -10.14 1.08 6.21
CA LYS A 19 -11.52 1.05 6.74
C LYS A 19 -11.61 1.90 8.03
N GLN A 20 -10.64 1.81 8.94
CA GLN A 20 -10.61 2.61 10.17
C GLN A 20 -10.37 4.10 9.92
N LEU A 21 -9.53 4.44 8.93
CA LEU A 21 -9.21 5.82 8.57
C LEU A 21 -10.25 6.44 7.62
N ASN A 22 -11.31 5.72 7.26
CA ASN A 22 -12.31 6.12 6.25
C ASN A 22 -11.69 6.50 4.90
N TYR A 23 -10.63 5.80 4.50
CA TYR A 23 -10.01 5.96 3.19
C TYR A 23 -10.49 4.89 2.22
N PRO A 24 -10.93 5.27 1.00
CA PRO A 24 -11.24 4.30 -0.04
C PRO A 24 -9.95 3.61 -0.53
N ILE A 25 -10.05 2.32 -0.84
CA ILE A 25 -8.97 1.56 -1.46
C ILE A 25 -9.30 1.40 -2.94
N LEU A 26 -8.36 1.79 -3.81
CA LEU A 26 -8.38 1.46 -5.22
C LEU A 26 -7.40 0.31 -5.48
N LEU A 27 -7.91 -0.81 -5.94
CA LEU A 27 -7.10 -1.95 -6.38
C LEU A 27 -6.76 -1.79 -7.86
N ASP A 28 -5.47 -1.87 -8.20
CA ASP A 28 -5.03 -1.80 -9.58
C ASP A 28 -3.81 -2.72 -9.81
N ILE A 29 -3.64 -3.17 -11.05
CA ILE A 29 -2.47 -3.92 -11.49
C ILE A 29 -1.44 -2.92 -11.95
N PHE A 30 -0.41 -2.70 -11.13
CA PHE A 30 0.67 -1.80 -11.52
C PHE A 30 1.49 -2.40 -12.68
N PRO A 31 1.55 -1.75 -13.86
CA PRO A 31 2.25 -2.28 -15.03
C PRO A 31 3.78 -2.15 -14.93
N GLY A 32 4.28 -1.34 -13.98
CA GLY A 32 5.71 -1.15 -13.78
C GLY A 32 6.40 -2.34 -13.11
N SER A 33 7.71 -2.48 -13.35
CA SER A 33 8.52 -3.53 -12.73
C SER A 33 8.96 -3.13 -11.32
N THR A 34 8.16 -3.49 -10.31
CA THR A 34 8.51 -3.30 -8.90
C THR A 34 9.30 -4.49 -8.33
N ASP A 35 9.99 -4.28 -7.21
CA ASP A 35 10.69 -5.34 -6.48
C ASP A 35 9.77 -6.49 -6.04
N SER A 36 8.47 -6.19 -5.85
CA SER A 36 7.43 -7.18 -5.56
C SER A 36 7.34 -8.28 -6.62
N ARG A 37 7.80 -8.05 -7.86
CA ARG A 37 7.90 -9.12 -8.88
C ARG A 37 8.82 -10.24 -8.41
N PHE A 38 10.01 -9.91 -7.89
CA PHE A 38 11.00 -10.89 -7.45
C PHE A 38 10.58 -11.57 -6.15
N LEU A 39 9.97 -10.84 -5.22
CA LEU A 39 9.44 -11.41 -3.98
C LEU A 39 8.34 -12.44 -4.26
N ARG A 40 7.39 -12.10 -5.14
CA ARG A 40 6.32 -13.02 -5.54
C ARG A 40 6.85 -14.27 -6.25
N GLN A 41 7.92 -14.17 -7.04
CA GLN A 41 8.59 -15.32 -7.65
C GLN A 41 9.20 -16.27 -6.61
N LYS A 42 9.60 -15.76 -5.44
CA LYS A 42 10.09 -16.56 -4.30
C LYS A 42 8.97 -17.07 -3.38
N GLY A 43 7.69 -16.90 -3.75
CA GLY A 43 6.55 -17.28 -2.92
C GLY A 43 6.22 -16.32 -1.79
N ILE A 44 6.88 -15.16 -1.70
CA ILE A 44 6.62 -14.15 -0.68
C ILE A 44 5.47 -13.25 -1.16
N ARG A 45 4.41 -13.16 -0.34
CA ARG A 45 3.28 -12.25 -0.57
C ARG A 45 3.77 -10.80 -0.51
N SER A 46 3.36 -9.97 -1.47
CA SER A 46 3.77 -8.56 -1.53
C SER A 46 2.68 -7.71 -2.16
N ILE A 47 2.41 -6.56 -1.54
CA ILE A 47 1.47 -5.52 -1.98
C ILE A 47 2.30 -4.25 -2.22
N GLY A 48 2.18 -3.66 -3.41
CA GLY A 48 2.76 -2.35 -3.69
C GLY A 48 1.79 -1.26 -3.26
N PHE A 49 2.25 -0.32 -2.44
CA PHE A 49 1.42 0.77 -1.96
C PHE A 49 2.24 2.05 -1.80
N SER A 50 1.63 3.19 -2.11
CA SER A 50 2.17 4.50 -1.77
C SER A 50 0.99 5.36 -1.31
N PRO A 51 1.07 6.03 -0.14
CA PRO A 51 0.00 6.87 0.39
C PRO A 51 -0.04 8.24 -0.32
N ILE A 52 0.01 8.22 -1.65
CA ILE A 52 -0.04 9.41 -2.49
C ILE A 52 -1.48 9.55 -2.95
N ASN A 53 -2.19 10.50 -2.36
CA ASN A 53 -3.57 10.81 -2.70
C ASN A 53 -3.71 12.29 -3.07
N LYS A 54 -4.85 12.65 -3.69
CA LYS A 54 -5.19 14.03 -4.08
C LYS A 54 -4.09 14.72 -4.92
N THR A 55 -3.25 13.93 -5.59
CA THR A 55 -2.15 14.40 -6.44
C THR A 55 -2.33 13.77 -7.83
N PRO A 56 -2.07 14.50 -8.93
CA PRO A 56 -2.07 13.91 -10.26
C PRO A 56 -1.08 12.73 -10.35
N LEU A 57 -1.27 11.84 -11.33
CA LEU A 57 -0.27 10.81 -11.62
C LEU A 57 0.97 11.47 -12.26
N LEU A 58 2.02 11.63 -11.46
CA LEU A 58 3.25 12.34 -11.85
C LEU A 58 4.49 11.45 -11.87
N LEU A 59 4.34 10.13 -11.75
CA LEU A 59 5.47 9.20 -11.75
C LEU A 59 6.29 9.38 -13.04
N HIS A 60 7.55 9.79 -12.91
CA HIS A 60 8.47 10.11 -14.02
C HIS A 60 8.10 11.33 -14.87
N ALA A 61 7.20 12.21 -14.39
CA ALA A 61 6.88 13.47 -15.05
C ALA A 61 7.90 14.57 -14.73
N TYR A 62 7.98 15.59 -15.59
CA TYR A 62 8.69 16.82 -15.25
C TYR A 62 7.97 17.52 -14.08
N ASN A 63 8.72 17.88 -13.03
CA ASN A 63 8.19 18.39 -11.75
C ASN A 63 7.31 17.39 -10.98
N GLU A 64 7.72 16.13 -10.89
CA GLU A 64 7.13 15.18 -9.94
C GLU A 64 7.17 15.74 -8.50
N TYR A 65 6.01 15.80 -7.84
CA TYR A 65 5.89 16.30 -6.47
C TYR A 65 4.79 15.58 -5.70
N ILE A 66 4.87 15.70 -4.38
CA ILE A 66 3.75 15.48 -3.44
C ILE A 66 3.69 16.67 -2.49
N THR A 67 2.54 16.91 -1.86
CA THR A 67 2.43 17.96 -0.84
C THR A 67 3.03 17.50 0.49
N GLU A 68 3.47 18.44 1.32
CA GLU A 68 3.90 18.16 2.70
C GLU A 68 2.81 17.44 3.50
N GLU A 69 1.56 17.89 3.37
CA GLU A 69 0.39 17.23 3.98
C GLU A 69 0.27 15.77 3.54
N CYS A 70 0.43 15.48 2.24
CA CYS A 70 0.38 14.11 1.73
C CYS A 70 1.51 13.25 2.30
N PHE A 71 2.72 13.81 2.40
CA PHE A 71 3.87 13.13 2.97
C PHE A 71 3.66 12.79 4.45
N LEU A 72 3.26 13.77 5.27
CA LEU A 72 3.02 13.58 6.70
C LEU A 72 1.86 12.62 6.97
N ASN A 73 0.76 12.73 6.22
CA ASN A 73 -0.33 11.76 6.29
C ASN A 73 0.14 10.34 5.93
N GLY A 74 1.04 10.22 4.97
CA GLY A 74 1.67 8.95 4.61
C GLY A 74 2.43 8.31 5.76
N VAL A 75 3.16 9.09 6.56
CA VAL A 75 3.84 8.61 7.77
C VAL A 75 2.83 8.02 8.76
N THR A 76 1.75 8.74 9.06
CA THR A 76 0.69 8.25 9.97
C THR A 76 0.01 6.97 9.46
N ILE A 77 -0.20 6.85 8.14
CA ILE A 77 -0.76 5.62 7.54
C ILE A 77 0.22 4.45 7.74
N TYR A 78 1.52 4.66 7.47
CA TYR A 78 2.53 3.61 7.62
C TYR A 78 2.72 3.18 9.07
N GLU A 79 2.66 4.08 10.05
CA GLU A 79 2.70 3.73 11.48
C GLU A 79 1.62 2.69 11.81
N LYS A 80 0.38 2.94 11.39
CA LYS A 80 -0.76 2.03 11.61
C LYS A 80 -0.63 0.73 10.83
N LEU A 81 -0.15 0.79 9.58
CA LEU A 81 0.07 -0.42 8.77
C LEU A 81 1.14 -1.31 9.38
N ILE A 82 2.28 -0.75 9.78
CA ILE A 82 3.39 -1.49 10.40
C ILE A 82 2.91 -2.12 11.70
N GLU A 83 2.24 -1.38 12.57
CA GLU A 83 1.67 -1.90 13.82
C GLU A 83 0.71 -3.07 13.55
N LYS A 84 -0.22 -2.92 12.60
CA LYS A 84 -1.22 -3.95 12.32
C LYS A 84 -0.62 -5.20 11.67
N LEU A 85 0.30 -5.03 10.72
CA LEU A 85 0.92 -6.14 9.98
C LEU A 85 1.93 -6.91 10.84
N ALA A 86 2.71 -6.22 11.68
CA ALA A 86 3.70 -6.86 12.54
C ALA A 86 3.10 -7.66 13.70
N ASN A 87 1.84 -7.39 14.06
CA ASN A 87 1.12 -8.07 15.13
C ASN A 87 0.14 -9.16 14.62
N LEU A 88 0.27 -9.60 13.37
CA LEU A 88 -0.48 -10.76 12.90
C LEU A 88 0.02 -12.05 13.59
N PRO A 89 -0.88 -12.99 13.94
CA PRO A 89 -0.46 -14.28 14.47
C PRO A 89 0.37 -15.03 13.42
N GLY A 90 1.49 -15.61 13.87
CA GLY A 90 2.40 -16.41 13.05
C GLY A 90 1.86 -17.80 12.73
#